data_AF-A0A0B6YV07-F1
#
_entry.id   AF-A0A0B6YV07-F1
#
_cell.length_a   1.000
_cell.length_b   1.000
_cell.length_c   1.000
_cell.angle_alpha   90.00
_cell.angle_beta   90.00
_cell.angle_gamma   90.00
#
_symmetry.space_group_name_H-M   'P 1'
#
loop_
_entity.id
_entity.type
_entity.pdbx_description
1 polymer ?
#
loop_
_entity_poly.entity_id
_entity_poly.type
_entity_poly.pdbx_seq_one_letter_code
_entity_poly.pdbx_strand_id
1 'polypeptide(L)'
;QNCDVVLTFPANTEDATLMWLLARLRSRAPALTVHVRHHSHTGIYGFYLTALYENLLQGAEELGILKPLKPDYGGGMKEFVCEDQDCFVDVEDEASFLTSQERQSIVLHFLHELRATGDDCLEGITFIEGQPIVPILVTKKVMSQVFPLHNHADLKLLGQTWVQ
;
A
#
# COMPACT_ATOMS: atom_id res chain seq x y z
N GLN A 1 11.52 9.87 -3.19
CA GLN A 1 10.63 9.62 -2.04
C GLN A 1 9.50 8.77 -2.58
N ASN A 2 9.64 7.46 -2.44
CA ASN A 2 8.80 6.46 -3.10
C ASN A 2 7.54 6.31 -2.27
N CYS A 3 6.42 6.80 -2.80
CA CYS A 3 5.11 6.60 -2.20
C CYS A 3 4.30 5.78 -3.20
N ASP A 4 3.68 4.72 -2.71
CA ASP A 4 2.96 3.77 -3.55
C ASP A 4 1.46 4.12 -3.55
N VAL A 5 0.87 4.35 -2.37
CA VAL A 5 -0.56 4.62 -2.21
C VAL A 5 -0.79 5.89 -1.39
N VAL A 6 -1.81 6.67 -1.76
CA VAL A 6 -2.26 7.84 -0.98
C VAL A 6 -3.68 7.63 -0.51
N LEU A 7 -3.89 7.96 0.75
CA LEU A 7 -5.18 8.01 1.41
C LEU A 7 -5.47 9.47 1.78
N THR A 8 -6.64 10.00 1.43
CA THR A 8 -7.01 11.39 1.72
C THR A 8 -8.24 11.49 2.60
N PHE A 9 -8.33 12.60 3.33
CA PHE A 9 -9.44 12.92 4.21
C PHE A 9 -10.26 14.10 3.67
N PRO A 10 -11.51 14.30 4.14
CA PRO A 10 -12.24 15.52 3.89
C PRO A 10 -11.50 16.76 4.41
N ALA A 11 -11.78 17.93 3.85
CA ALA A 11 -11.26 19.19 4.38
C ALA A 11 -11.74 19.40 5.82
N ASN A 12 -10.86 19.92 6.68
CA ASN A 12 -11.15 20.16 8.11
C ASN A 12 -11.47 18.89 8.93
N THR A 13 -10.94 17.73 8.53
CA THR A 13 -11.02 16.51 9.36
C THR A 13 -10.36 16.76 10.72
N GLU A 14 -10.98 16.30 11.80
CA GLU A 14 -10.47 16.49 13.16
C GLU A 14 -9.15 15.73 13.38
N ASP A 15 -8.21 16.36 14.08
CA ASP A 15 -6.91 15.74 14.41
C ASP A 15 -7.08 14.43 15.18
N ALA A 16 -8.12 14.31 16.01
CA ALA A 16 -8.45 13.08 16.73
C ALA A 16 -8.70 11.90 15.78
N THR A 17 -9.40 12.15 14.66
CA THR A 17 -9.71 11.14 13.63
C THR A 17 -8.46 10.69 12.90
N LEU A 18 -7.58 11.64 12.55
CA LEU A 18 -6.29 11.36 11.92
C LEU A 18 -5.40 10.52 12.85
N MET A 19 -5.27 10.96 14.11
CA MET A 19 -4.44 10.29 15.11
C MET A 19 -4.97 8.91 15.46
N TRP A 20 -6.29 8.73 15.48
CA TRP A 20 -6.91 7.43 15.67
C TRP A 20 -6.47 6.46 14.59
N LEU A 21 -6.63 6.81 13.31
CA LEU A 21 -6.27 5.91 12.21
C LEU A 21 -4.76 5.67 12.16
N LEU A 22 -3.96 6.71 12.39
CA LEU A 22 -2.51 6.60 12.42
C LEU A 22 -2.03 5.63 13.51
N ALA A 23 -2.65 5.65 14.69
CA ALA A 23 -2.33 4.72 15.77
C ALA A 23 -2.66 3.28 15.40
N ARG A 24 -3.77 3.04 14.67
CA ARG A 24 -4.16 1.71 14.20
C ARG A 24 -3.20 1.18 13.13
N LEU A 25 -2.87 2.01 12.14
CA LEU A 25 -1.89 1.64 11.11
C LEU A 25 -0.55 1.26 11.74
N ARG A 26 -0.04 2.05 12.69
CA ARG A 26 1.24 1.77 13.35
C ARG A 26 1.23 0.52 14.22
N SER A 27 0.11 0.21 14.88
CA SER A 27 0.01 -0.92 15.81
C SER A 27 -0.33 -2.25 15.12
N ARG A 28 -1.13 -2.20 14.05
CA ARG A 28 -1.71 -3.40 13.43
C ARG A 28 -1.33 -3.61 11.96
N ALA A 29 -0.74 -2.62 11.31
CA ALA A 29 -0.16 -2.75 9.97
C ALA A 29 1.32 -2.30 9.98
N PRO A 30 2.18 -2.96 10.79
CA PRO A 30 3.58 -2.54 10.96
C PRO A 30 4.41 -2.63 9.68
N ALA A 31 3.96 -3.41 8.69
CA ALA A 31 4.58 -3.49 7.37
C ALA A 31 4.52 -2.14 6.62
N LEU A 32 3.53 -1.29 6.93
CA LEU A 32 3.32 0.00 6.28
C LEU A 32 4.14 1.11 6.94
N THR A 33 4.83 1.87 6.10
CA THR A 33 5.40 3.17 6.43
C THR A 33 4.39 4.26 6.05
N VAL A 34 4.03 5.08 7.04
CA VAL A 34 3.02 6.15 6.88
C VAL A 34 3.68 7.53 7.05
N HIS A 35 3.56 8.36 6.02
CA HIS A 35 3.92 9.78 6.09
C HIS A 35 2.68 10.65 6.01
N VAL A 36 2.44 11.45 7.05
CA VAL A 36 1.30 12.39 7.09
C VAL A 36 1.73 13.71 6.44
N ARG A 37 0.92 14.23 5.52
CA ARG A 37 1.11 15.57 4.95
C ARG A 37 -0.18 16.39 5.06
N HIS A 38 -0.01 17.67 5.36
CA HIS A 38 -1.09 18.64 5.34
C HIS A 38 -0.95 19.53 4.10
N HIS A 39 -2.00 19.60 3.30
CA HIS A 39 -2.07 20.44 2.12
C HIS A 39 -2.78 21.76 2.48
N SER A 40 -2.00 22.71 2.99
CA SER A 40 -2.48 23.97 3.57
C SER A 40 -3.42 24.77 2.67
N HIS A 41 -3.23 24.74 1.35
CA HIS A 41 -4.11 25.43 0.41
C HIS A 41 -5.52 24.81 0.32
N THR A 42 -5.62 23.49 0.52
CA THR A 42 -6.89 22.74 0.44
C THR A 42 -7.46 22.37 1.81
N GLY A 43 -6.69 22.50 2.89
CA GLY A 43 -7.05 22.04 4.23
C GLY A 43 -7.22 20.52 4.36
N ILE A 44 -6.64 19.76 3.41
CA ILE A 44 -6.75 18.30 3.32
C ILE A 44 -5.51 17.67 3.93
N TYR A 45 -5.72 16.65 4.74
CA TYR A 45 -4.66 15.73 5.15
C TYR A 45 -4.57 14.55 4.19
N GLY A 46 -3.36 14.09 3.96
CA GLY A 46 -3.06 12.88 3.18
C GLY A 46 -2.09 11.99 3.93
N PHE A 47 -2.39 10.69 3.97
CA PHE A 47 -1.47 9.65 4.41
C PHE A 47 -0.82 9.03 3.17
N TYR A 48 0.49 9.18 3.09
CA TYR A 48 1.34 8.67 2.02
C TYR A 48 1.92 7.34 2.52
N LEU A 49 1.55 6.27 1.85
CA LEU A 49 1.80 4.89 2.26
C LEU A 49 2.83 4.25 1.34
N THR A 50 3.76 3.55 1.95
CA THR A 50 4.74 2.68 1.30
C THR A 50 5.13 1.56 2.26
N ALA A 51 6.04 0.68 1.88
CA ALA A 51 6.61 -0.35 2.73
C ALA A 51 8.11 -0.51 2.42
N LEU A 52 8.85 -1.02 3.40
CA LEU A 52 10.25 -1.41 3.21
C LEU A 52 10.32 -2.60 2.24
N TYR A 53 11.45 -2.76 1.55
CA TYR A 53 11.62 -3.82 0.57
C TYR A 53 11.33 -5.22 1.13
N GLU A 54 11.87 -5.53 2.30
CA GLU A 54 11.65 -6.82 2.98
C GLU A 54 10.15 -7.10 3.21
N ASN A 55 9.40 -6.09 3.64
CA ASN A 55 7.94 -6.20 3.80
C ASN A 55 7.25 -6.39 2.45
N LEU A 56 7.72 -5.72 1.39
CA LEU A 56 7.16 -5.88 0.06
C LEU A 56 7.41 -7.29 -0.51
N LEU A 57 8.57 -7.90 -0.23
CA LEU A 57 8.85 -9.29 -0.59
C LEU A 57 7.88 -10.25 0.11
N GLN A 58 7.64 -10.06 1.41
CA GLN A 58 6.64 -10.84 2.14
C GLN A 58 5.24 -10.68 1.53
N GLY A 59 4.84 -9.46 1.20
CA GLY A 59 3.56 -9.21 0.55
C GLY A 59 3.48 -9.76 -0.88
N ALA A 60 4.61 -9.85 -1.59
CA ALA A 60 4.68 -10.47 -2.91
C ALA A 60 4.42 -11.98 -2.84
N GLU A 61 4.95 -12.64 -1.81
CA GLU A 61 4.67 -14.05 -1.49
C GLU A 61 3.20 -14.24 -1.09
N GLU A 62 2.66 -13.41 -0.19
CA GLU A 62 1.25 -13.46 0.24
C GLU A 62 0.26 -13.31 -0.93
N LEU A 63 0.62 -12.50 -1.93
CA LEU A 63 -0.18 -12.27 -3.13
C LEU A 63 0.12 -13.25 -4.29
N GLY A 64 1.09 -14.16 -4.14
CA GLY A 64 1.47 -15.11 -5.18
C GLY A 64 1.99 -14.43 -6.45
N ILE A 65 2.76 -13.35 -6.31
CA ILE A 65 3.29 -12.60 -7.47
C ILE A 65 4.27 -13.46 -8.26
N LEU A 66 4.05 -13.57 -9.57
CA LEU A 66 4.94 -14.34 -10.45
C LEU A 66 6.20 -13.56 -10.79
N LYS A 67 7.36 -14.18 -10.56
CA LYS A 67 8.69 -13.63 -10.87
C LYS A 67 9.52 -14.59 -11.70
N PRO A 68 10.42 -14.08 -12.57
CA PRO A 68 11.29 -14.91 -13.37
C PRO A 68 12.38 -15.58 -12.52
N LEU A 69 12.61 -16.86 -12.74
CA LEU A 69 13.74 -17.59 -12.16
C LEU A 69 15.03 -17.35 -12.94
N LYS A 70 16.17 -17.37 -12.25
CA LYS A 70 17.48 -17.35 -12.91
C LYS A 70 17.63 -18.61 -13.77
N PRO A 71 18.36 -18.55 -14.91
CA PRO A 71 18.54 -19.69 -15.81
C PRO A 71 19.09 -20.94 -15.12
N ASP A 72 19.97 -20.77 -14.14
CA ASP A 72 20.59 -21.86 -13.37
C ASP A 72 19.58 -22.66 -12.53
N TYR A 73 18.40 -22.10 -12.26
CA TYR A 73 17.29 -22.74 -11.54
C TYR A 73 16.14 -23.17 -12.48
N GLY A 74 16.42 -23.35 -13.77
CA GLY A 74 15.47 -23.82 -14.77
C GLY A 74 14.71 -22.72 -15.51
N GLY A 75 14.87 -21.46 -15.12
CA GLY A 75 14.22 -20.31 -15.75
C GLY A 75 12.69 -20.33 -15.66
N GLY A 76 12.03 -19.56 -16.51
CA GLY A 76 10.56 -19.43 -16.51
C GLY A 76 10.02 -18.54 -15.38
N MET A 77 8.70 -18.56 -15.18
CA MET A 77 8.00 -17.77 -14.15
C MET A 77 7.54 -18.70 -13.02
N LYS A 78 7.74 -18.28 -11.76
CA LYS A 78 7.28 -18.99 -10.56
C LYS A 78 6.69 -17.97 -9.58
N GLU A 79 5.75 -18.40 -8.74
CA GLU A 79 5.31 -17.59 -7.60
C GLU A 79 6.50 -17.27 -6.70
N PHE A 80 6.64 -16.02 -6.31
CA PHE A 80 7.71 -15.57 -5.44
C PHE A 80 7.56 -16.22 -4.05
N VAL A 81 8.68 -16.70 -3.52
CA VAL A 81 8.76 -17.34 -2.20
C VAL A 81 9.98 -16.76 -1.50
N CYS A 82 9.80 -16.27 -0.27
CA CYS A 82 10.87 -15.60 0.48
C CYS A 82 12.03 -16.55 0.81
N GLU A 83 11.71 -17.82 1.12
CA GLU A 83 12.70 -18.87 1.44
C GLU A 83 13.68 -19.13 0.29
N ASP A 84 13.20 -19.06 -0.95
CA ASP A 84 13.97 -19.34 -2.18
C ASP A 84 14.29 -18.06 -2.98
N GLN A 85 14.29 -16.87 -2.33
CA GLN A 85 14.35 -15.59 -3.04
C GLN A 85 15.57 -15.44 -3.97
N ASP A 86 16.70 -16.05 -3.60
CA ASP A 86 17.95 -16.04 -4.37
C ASP A 86 17.84 -16.74 -5.74
N CYS A 87 16.78 -17.52 -5.94
CA CYS A 87 16.50 -18.17 -7.22
C CYS A 87 15.90 -17.23 -8.27
N PHE A 88 15.40 -16.07 -7.86
CA PHE A 88 14.71 -15.12 -8.75
C PHE A 88 15.66 -14.09 -9.34
N VAL A 89 15.42 -13.73 -10.61
CA VAL A 89 16.22 -12.75 -11.33
C VAL A 89 16.10 -11.38 -10.65
N ASP A 90 17.25 -10.72 -10.46
CA ASP A 90 17.37 -9.35 -9.95
C ASP A 90 16.67 -9.06 -8.61
N VAL A 91 16.50 -10.07 -7.75
CA VAL A 91 15.89 -9.90 -6.42
C VAL A 91 16.63 -8.92 -5.51
N GLU A 92 17.92 -8.69 -5.75
CA GLU A 92 18.74 -7.72 -5.02
C GLU A 92 18.47 -6.27 -5.46
N ASP A 93 17.86 -6.06 -6.63
CA ASP A 93 17.54 -4.73 -7.15
C ASP A 93 16.15 -4.28 -6.69
N GLU A 94 16.08 -3.66 -5.52
CA GLU A 94 14.85 -3.08 -4.95
C GLU A 94 14.13 -2.12 -5.91
N ALA A 95 14.88 -1.44 -6.80
CA ALA A 95 14.30 -0.44 -7.69
C ALA A 95 13.51 -1.04 -8.85
N SER A 96 13.84 -2.27 -9.28
CA SER A 96 13.27 -2.88 -10.48
C SER A 96 12.60 -4.23 -10.25
N PHE A 97 12.95 -4.96 -9.18
CA PHE A 97 12.40 -6.29 -8.93
C PHE A 97 10.87 -6.27 -8.83
N LEU A 98 10.32 -5.30 -8.08
CA LEU A 98 8.89 -5.06 -7.99
C LEU A 98 8.51 -3.83 -8.82
N THR A 99 7.62 -4.05 -9.77
CA THR A 99 7.00 -2.97 -10.55
C THR A 99 6.18 -2.05 -9.65
N SER A 100 5.95 -0.81 -10.08
CA SER A 100 5.10 0.14 -9.36
C SER A 100 3.70 -0.41 -9.09
N GLN A 101 3.11 -1.14 -10.05
CA GLN A 101 1.81 -1.80 -9.89
C GLN A 101 1.83 -2.86 -8.78
N GLU A 102 2.83 -3.74 -8.78
CA GLU A 102 2.95 -4.79 -7.75
C GLU A 102 3.13 -4.18 -6.36
N ARG A 103 4.03 -3.20 -6.22
CA ARG A 103 4.24 -2.47 -4.96
C ARG A 103 2.94 -1.83 -4.46
N GLN A 104 2.18 -1.19 -5.35
CA GLN A 104 0.89 -0.59 -5.02
C GLN A 104 -0.14 -1.62 -4.59
N SER A 105 -0.19 -2.79 -5.26
CA SER A 105 -1.09 -3.89 -4.90
C SER A 105 -0.75 -4.45 -3.52
N ILE A 106 0.53 -4.63 -3.21
CA ILE A 106 1.01 -5.09 -1.90
C ILE A 106 0.65 -4.08 -0.80
N VAL A 107 0.95 -2.79 -1.00
CA VAL A 107 0.63 -1.74 -0.03
C VAL A 107 -0.88 -1.62 0.20
N LEU A 108 -1.68 -1.76 -0.87
CA LEU A 108 -3.14 -1.79 -0.76
C LEU A 108 -3.63 -3.03 0.00
N HIS A 109 -3.01 -4.19 -0.22
CA HIS A 109 -3.29 -5.42 0.53
C HIS A 109 -3.06 -5.20 2.03
N PHE A 110 -1.89 -4.71 2.44
CA PHE A 110 -1.60 -4.41 3.85
C PHE A 110 -2.58 -3.41 4.46
N LEU A 111 -2.98 -2.39 3.70
CA LEU A 111 -3.97 -1.42 4.14
C LEU A 111 -5.35 -2.05 4.34
N HIS A 112 -5.74 -2.96 3.45
CA HIS A 112 -6.99 -3.68 3.54
C HIS A 112 -6.99 -4.74 4.63
N GLU A 113 -5.86 -5.29 5.02
CA GLU A 113 -5.73 -6.21 6.17
C GLU A 113 -5.86 -5.52 7.54
N LEU A 114 -6.05 -4.20 7.58
CA LEU A 114 -6.34 -3.50 8.83
C LEU A 114 -7.74 -3.87 9.36
N ARG A 115 -7.79 -4.82 10.29
CA ARG A 115 -9.00 -5.31 10.97
C ARG A 115 -9.25 -4.56 12.29
N ALA A 116 -10.51 -4.32 12.59
CA ALA A 116 -10.96 -3.73 13.84
C ALA A 116 -10.88 -4.74 15.00
N THR A 117 -10.63 -4.21 16.20
CA THR A 117 -10.75 -4.94 17.48
C THR A 117 -12.07 -4.55 18.15
N GLY A 118 -12.55 -5.35 19.11
CA GLY A 118 -13.88 -5.15 19.73
C GLY A 118 -14.10 -3.83 20.47
N ASP A 119 -13.04 -3.06 20.70
CA ASP A 119 -13.02 -1.75 21.35
C ASP A 119 -12.90 -0.56 20.37
N ASP A 120 -12.78 -0.83 19.07
CA ASP A 120 -12.62 0.23 18.08
C ASP A 120 -13.92 1.02 17.85
N CYS A 121 -13.82 2.33 18.08
CA CYS A 121 -14.86 3.29 17.79
C CYS A 121 -14.26 4.59 17.25
N LEU A 122 -14.90 5.18 16.25
CA LEU A 122 -14.50 6.45 15.63
C LEU A 122 -15.72 7.24 15.15
N GLU A 123 -15.85 8.51 15.55
CA GLU A 123 -16.95 9.40 15.12
C GLU A 123 -18.36 8.77 15.24
N GLY A 124 -18.60 7.99 16.30
CA GLY A 124 -19.88 7.29 16.53
C GLY A 124 -20.06 6.00 15.73
N ILE A 125 -19.06 5.59 14.96
CA ILE A 125 -18.99 4.29 14.29
C ILE A 125 -18.36 3.30 15.26
N THR A 126 -19.12 2.32 15.73
CA THR A 126 -18.59 1.17 16.46
C THR A 126 -18.29 0.05 15.48
N PHE A 127 -17.07 -0.48 15.51
CA PHE A 127 -16.64 -1.56 14.65
C PHE A 127 -16.91 -2.91 15.30
N ILE A 128 -17.26 -3.90 14.48
CA ILE A 128 -17.31 -5.30 14.92
C ILE A 128 -15.89 -5.86 14.87
N GLU A 129 -15.54 -6.70 15.82
CA GLU A 129 -14.25 -7.41 15.81
C GLU A 129 -14.03 -8.14 14.48
N GLY A 130 -12.86 -7.95 13.88
CA GLY A 130 -12.50 -8.52 12.58
C GLY A 130 -13.06 -7.75 11.37
N GLN A 131 -13.82 -6.68 11.55
CA GLN A 131 -14.33 -5.88 10.43
C GLN A 131 -13.20 -5.07 9.76
N PRO A 132 -13.16 -4.96 8.42
CA PRO A 132 -12.15 -4.14 7.75
C PRO A 132 -12.40 -2.66 8.02
N ILE A 133 -11.39 -1.95 8.54
CA ILE A 133 -11.53 -0.55 8.96
C ILE A 133 -11.66 0.38 7.75
N VAL A 134 -10.74 0.29 6.79
CA VAL A 134 -10.60 1.27 5.70
C VAL A 134 -11.84 1.35 4.81
N PRO A 135 -12.44 0.25 4.31
CA PRO A 135 -13.65 0.32 3.50
C PRO A 135 -14.84 0.96 4.22
N ILE A 136 -14.96 0.75 5.53
CA ILE A 136 -16.03 1.34 6.34
C ILE A 136 -15.82 2.85 6.48
N LEU A 137 -14.60 3.30 6.75
CA LEU A 137 -14.28 4.73 6.82
C LEU A 137 -14.53 5.47 5.50
N VAL A 138 -14.22 4.84 4.37
CA VAL A 138 -14.53 5.38 3.03
C VAL A 138 -16.05 5.45 2.82
N THR A 139 -16.76 4.37 3.12
CA THR A 139 -18.23 4.29 2.96
C THR A 139 -18.95 5.33 3.82
N LYS A 140 -18.45 5.58 5.04
CA LYS A 140 -18.99 6.56 5.98
C LYS A 140 -18.50 7.99 5.72
N LYS A 141 -17.66 8.20 4.71
CA LYS A 141 -17.08 9.50 4.33
C LYS A 141 -16.21 10.16 5.40
N VAL A 142 -15.72 9.38 6.38
CA VAL A 142 -14.66 9.80 7.29
C VAL A 142 -13.34 9.94 6.52
N MET A 143 -13.17 9.11 5.49
CA MET A 143 -12.08 9.14 4.52
C MET A 143 -12.65 9.45 3.14
N SER A 144 -11.93 10.23 2.35
CA SER A 144 -12.36 10.61 1.00
C SER A 144 -12.11 9.50 -0.01
N GLN A 145 -10.86 9.04 -0.13
CA GLN A 145 -10.48 8.01 -1.10
C GLN A 145 -9.09 7.44 -0.82
N VAL A 146 -8.83 6.28 -1.41
CA VAL A 146 -7.52 5.62 -1.47
C VAL A 146 -7.19 5.40 -2.95
N PHE A 147 -6.01 5.81 -3.39
CA PHE A 147 -5.59 5.64 -4.79
C PHE A 147 -4.06 5.43 -4.91
N PRO A 148 -3.62 4.66 -5.92
CA PRO A 148 -2.19 4.51 -6.20
C PRO A 148 -1.59 5.79 -6.80
N LEU A 149 -0.31 6.05 -6.55
CA LEU A 149 0.42 7.13 -7.21
C LEU A 149 1.10 6.66 -8.49
N HIS A 150 0.84 7.36 -9.58
CA HIS A 150 1.46 7.04 -10.86
C HIS A 150 2.93 7.42 -10.93
N ASN A 151 3.73 6.59 -11.60
CA ASN A 151 5.04 6.99 -12.07
C ASN A 151 4.90 7.80 -13.37
N HIS A 152 5.14 9.11 -13.30
CA HIS A 152 5.04 10.01 -14.44
C HIS A 152 6.01 9.66 -15.59
N ALA A 153 7.20 9.13 -15.29
CA ALA A 153 8.16 8.75 -16.32
C ALA A 153 7.65 7.56 -17.14
N ASP A 154 7.19 6.52 -16.45
CA ASP A 154 6.65 5.31 -17.07
C ASP A 154 5.39 5.63 -17.89
N LEU A 155 4.49 6.46 -17.33
CA LEU A 155 3.29 6.90 -18.06
C LEU A 155 3.62 7.70 -19.31
N LYS A 156 4.67 8.54 -19.28
CA LYS A 156 5.09 9.32 -20.44
C LYS A 156 5.65 8.42 -21.53
N LEU A 157 6.49 7.45 -21.17
CA LEU A 157 7.02 6.47 -22.11
C LEU A 157 5.87 5.65 -22.72
N LEU A 158 5.00 5.13 -21.86
CA LEU A 158 3.85 4.34 -22.28
C LEU A 158 2.95 5.15 -23.23
N GLY A 159 2.64 6.42 -22.92
CA GLY A 159 1.86 7.28 -23.81
C GLY A 159 2.49 7.52 -25.18
N GLN A 160 3.82 7.44 -25.31
CA GLN A 160 4.53 7.55 -26.59
C GLN A 160 4.54 6.23 -27.38
N THR A 161 4.51 5.08 -26.70
CA THR A 161 4.65 3.76 -27.33
C THR A 161 3.34 2.99 -27.47
N TRP A 162 2.26 3.42 -26.80
CA TRP A 162 1.00 2.67 -26.73
C TRP A 162 0.28 2.61 -28.08
N VAL A 163 0.12 3.75 -28.75
CA VAL A 163 -0.62 3.83 -30.02
C VAL A 163 0.40 3.91 -31.14
N GLN A 164 0.64 2.78 -31.80
CA GLN A 164 1.29 2.72 -33.11
C GLN A 164 0.24 2.77 -34.22
#